data_AF-A0A2T4YWU8-F1
#
_entry.id   AF-A0A2T4YWU8-F1
#
_cell.length_a   1.000
_cell.length_b   1.000
_cell.length_c   1.000
_cell.angle_alpha   90.00
_cell.angle_beta   90.00
_cell.angle_gamma   90.00
#
_symmetry.space_group_name_H-M   'P 1'
#
loop_
_entity.id
_entity.type
_entity.pdbx_description
1 polymer ?
#
loop_
_entity_poly.entity_id
_entity_poly.type
_entity_poly.pdbx_seq_one_letter_code
_entity_poly.pdbx_strand_id
1 'polypeptide(L)'
;MAVGSRTKQQVDAALAAVEDADASDADKAQMLMEIAMGLQQSPRDPADLLAAVDLYKTALTLVPAGEALAAARIRARMATALMAVPSENAAEIKEAKAEMTVALATLTAEGSDAEIAEAEMNLGLICQTLAGIRIMPIQPAISAYQRALRVFDKKAYPKEFAILQNNLATAFLSMPFTDEASKMREALAVAAFEEGLSVVTLIDQPVEYAMLQNNLGNALQYVSSESVPELMTLARCGG
;
A
#
# COMPACT_ATOMS: atom_id res chain seq x y z
N MET A 1 -8.61 -28.52 25.54
CA MET A 1 -7.59 -28.87 24.53
C MET A 1 -7.97 -28.15 23.25
N ALA A 2 -7.31 -27.03 22.96
CA ALA A 2 -7.58 -26.26 21.75
C ALA A 2 -6.91 -26.98 20.57
N VAL A 3 -7.72 -27.52 19.67
CA VAL A 3 -7.27 -27.97 18.36
C VAL A 3 -6.68 -26.73 17.68
N GLY A 4 -5.37 -26.72 17.43
CA GLY A 4 -4.72 -25.63 16.69
C GLY A 4 -5.46 -25.41 15.36
N SER A 5 -5.59 -24.16 14.91
CA SER A 5 -6.32 -23.88 13.67
C SER A 5 -5.74 -24.74 12.54
N ARG A 6 -6.61 -25.23 11.65
CA ARG A 6 -6.22 -26.06 10.50
C ARG A 6 -5.08 -25.41 9.70
N THR A 7 -5.09 -24.09 9.59
CA THR A 7 -4.02 -23.29 8.98
C THR A 7 -2.68 -23.51 9.68
N LYS A 8 -2.62 -23.43 11.01
CA LYS A 8 -1.39 -23.65 11.76
C LYS A 8 -0.81 -25.05 11.51
N GLN A 9 -1.65 -26.09 11.54
CA GLN A 9 -1.19 -27.46 11.24
C GLN A 9 -0.68 -27.62 9.81
N GLN A 10 -1.31 -26.96 8.83
CA GLN A 10 -0.86 -26.99 7.44
C GLN A 10 0.48 -26.28 7.26
N VAL A 11 0.68 -25.16 7.96
CA VAL A 11 1.92 -24.38 7.94
C VAL A 11 3.05 -25.14 8.62
N ASP A 12 2.81 -25.72 9.80
CA ASP A 12 3.79 -26.55 10.51
C ASP A 12 4.23 -27.75 9.66
N ALA A 13 3.29 -28.39 8.94
CA ALA A 13 3.59 -29.49 8.04
C ALA A 13 4.39 -29.03 6.79
N ALA A 14 4.08 -27.84 6.25
CA ALA A 14 4.80 -27.27 5.13
C ALA A 14 6.24 -26.89 5.53
N LEU A 15 6.42 -26.31 6.72
CA LEU A 15 7.73 -26.00 7.30
C LEU A 15 8.57 -27.27 7.47
N ALA A 16 8.02 -28.32 8.08
CA ALA A 16 8.71 -29.59 8.25
C ALA A 16 9.11 -30.21 6.89
N ALA A 17 8.20 -30.17 5.91
CA ALA A 17 8.49 -30.70 4.57
C ALA A 17 9.61 -29.93 3.85
N VAL A 18 9.70 -28.61 4.04
CA VAL A 18 10.79 -27.80 3.49
C VAL A 18 12.10 -28.04 4.25
N GLU A 19 12.03 -28.20 5.57
CA GLU A 19 13.19 -28.52 6.40
C GLU A 19 13.83 -29.85 5.98
N ASP A 20 13.02 -30.89 5.80
CA ASP A 20 13.44 -32.23 5.40
C ASP A 20 13.85 -32.35 3.91
N ALA A 21 13.56 -31.33 3.09
CA ALA A 21 13.91 -31.35 1.67
C ALA A 21 15.43 -31.36 1.47
N ASP A 22 15.91 -32.23 0.59
CA ASP A 22 17.29 -32.22 0.08
C ASP A 22 17.43 -31.11 -0.97
N ALA A 23 17.43 -29.87 -0.51
CA ALA A 23 17.46 -28.64 -1.30
C ALA A 23 18.39 -27.61 -0.64
N SER A 24 18.91 -26.66 -1.42
CA SER A 24 19.74 -25.59 -0.88
C SER A 24 18.92 -24.63 -0.01
N ASP A 25 19.57 -23.88 0.89
CA ASP A 25 18.87 -22.90 1.73
C ASP A 25 18.16 -21.82 0.87
N ALA A 26 18.76 -21.44 -0.26
CA ALA A 26 18.13 -20.54 -1.24
C ALA A 26 16.85 -21.13 -1.84
N ASP A 27 16.87 -22.40 -2.25
CA ASP A 27 15.68 -23.09 -2.77
C ASP A 27 14.59 -23.22 -1.70
N LYS A 28 14.97 -23.56 -0.46
CA LYS A 28 14.04 -23.62 0.67
C LYS A 28 13.42 -22.26 0.98
N ALA A 29 14.21 -21.18 0.96
CA ALA A 29 13.71 -19.82 1.13
C ALA A 29 12.68 -19.46 0.04
N GLN A 30 12.97 -19.81 -1.21
CA GLN A 30 12.07 -19.60 -2.35
C GLN A 30 10.76 -20.39 -2.18
N MET A 31 10.82 -21.67 -1.80
CA MET A 31 9.64 -22.50 -1.56
C MET A 31 8.74 -21.90 -0.47
N LEU A 32 9.32 -21.46 0.66
CA LEU A 32 8.57 -20.83 1.74
C LEU A 32 7.93 -19.50 1.31
N MET A 33 8.66 -18.68 0.55
CA MET A 33 8.14 -17.44 0.00
C MET A 33 6.94 -17.70 -0.91
N GLU A 34 6.98 -18.72 -1.76
CA GLU A 34 5.87 -19.07 -2.66
C GLU A 34 4.62 -19.55 -1.90
N ILE A 35 4.81 -20.38 -0.86
CA ILE A 35 3.71 -20.81 0.01
C ILE A 35 3.10 -19.60 0.73
N ALA A 36 3.94 -18.70 1.27
CA ALA A 36 3.50 -17.47 1.92
C ALA A 36 2.69 -16.57 0.97
N MET A 37 3.16 -16.42 -0.29
CA MET A 37 2.44 -15.67 -1.32
C MET A 37 1.07 -16.26 -1.62
N GLY A 38 0.94 -17.58 -1.69
CA GLY A 38 -0.35 -18.25 -1.90
C GLY A 38 -1.36 -17.95 -0.79
N LEU A 39 -0.92 -18.00 0.47
CA LEU A 39 -1.76 -17.65 1.62
C LEU A 39 -2.13 -16.15 1.63
N GLN A 40 -1.18 -15.27 1.30
CA GLN A 40 -1.39 -13.83 1.24
C GLN A 40 -2.38 -13.42 0.14
N GLN A 41 -2.31 -14.04 -1.03
CA GLN A 41 -3.16 -13.68 -2.17
C GLN A 41 -4.60 -14.20 -2.04
N SER A 42 -4.82 -15.24 -1.24
CA SER A 42 -6.13 -15.86 -1.06
C SER A 42 -6.37 -16.28 0.40
N PRO A 43 -6.38 -15.31 1.34
CA PRO A 43 -6.59 -15.60 2.75
C PRO A 43 -8.04 -15.98 3.00
N ARG A 44 -8.28 -17.07 3.75
CA ARG A 44 -9.63 -17.48 4.16
C ARG A 44 -10.04 -16.80 5.46
N ASP A 45 -9.06 -16.53 6.33
CA ASP A 45 -9.22 -15.84 7.59
C ASP A 45 -7.93 -15.08 7.96
N PRO A 46 -7.94 -14.24 9.02
CA PRO A 46 -6.74 -13.52 9.46
C PRO A 46 -5.56 -14.40 9.87
N ALA A 47 -5.79 -15.67 10.24
CA ALA A 47 -4.71 -16.57 10.62
C ALA A 47 -3.87 -17.02 9.41
N ASP A 48 -4.46 -17.08 8.20
CA ASP A 48 -3.71 -17.32 6.97
C ASP A 48 -2.71 -16.18 6.67
N LEU A 49 -3.04 -14.93 7.01
CA LEU A 49 -2.13 -13.78 6.85
C LEU A 49 -0.97 -13.81 7.85
N LEU A 50 -1.27 -14.13 9.11
CA LEU A 50 -0.23 -14.32 10.14
C LEU A 50 0.72 -15.46 9.77
N ALA A 51 0.17 -16.57 9.27
CA ALA A 51 0.95 -17.68 8.75
C ALA A 51 1.85 -17.29 7.57
N ALA A 52 1.36 -16.47 6.65
CA ALA A 52 2.19 -15.94 5.55
C ALA A 52 3.37 -15.12 6.08
N VAL A 53 3.13 -14.27 7.09
CA VAL A 53 4.20 -13.48 7.75
C VAL A 53 5.23 -14.40 8.41
N ASP A 54 4.79 -15.43 9.14
CA ASP A 54 5.71 -16.38 9.78
C ASP A 54 6.57 -17.12 8.74
N LEU A 55 5.97 -17.56 7.63
CA LEU A 55 6.69 -18.20 6.53
C LEU A 55 7.71 -17.27 5.87
N TYR A 56 7.37 -15.99 5.65
CA TYR A 56 8.34 -15.01 5.15
C TYR A 56 9.49 -14.78 6.12
N LYS A 57 9.22 -14.72 7.43
CA LYS A 57 10.26 -14.62 8.47
C LYS A 57 11.20 -15.83 8.42
N THR A 58 10.65 -17.04 8.33
CA THR A 58 11.47 -18.25 8.17
C THR A 58 12.27 -18.22 6.87
N ALA A 59 11.65 -17.87 5.74
CA ALA A 59 12.34 -17.74 4.46
C ALA A 59 13.54 -16.79 4.56
N LEU A 60 13.39 -15.63 5.23
CA LEU A 60 14.48 -14.68 5.44
C LEU A 60 15.66 -15.25 6.23
N THR A 61 15.45 -16.22 7.13
CA THR A 61 16.54 -16.87 7.87
C THR A 61 17.38 -17.82 7.02
N LEU A 62 16.82 -18.27 5.89
CA LEU A 62 17.46 -19.20 4.96
C LEU A 62 18.12 -18.48 3.77
N VAL A 63 17.87 -17.18 3.56
CA VAL A 63 18.51 -16.45 2.45
C VAL A 63 20.02 -16.36 2.66
N PRO A 64 20.85 -16.83 1.72
CA PRO A 64 22.30 -16.73 1.84
C PRO A 64 22.78 -15.28 1.93
N ALA A 65 23.88 -15.03 2.67
CA ALA A 65 24.41 -13.67 2.90
C ALA A 65 24.77 -12.90 1.61
N GLY A 66 25.02 -13.60 0.49
CA GLY A 66 25.31 -13.01 -0.81
C GLY A 66 24.08 -12.61 -1.63
N GLU A 67 22.86 -12.91 -1.17
CA GLU A 67 21.61 -12.72 -1.91
C GLU A 67 20.74 -11.61 -1.31
N ALA A 68 21.35 -10.43 -1.07
CA ALA A 68 20.69 -9.29 -0.44
C ALA A 68 19.40 -8.86 -1.17
N LEU A 69 19.42 -8.86 -2.51
CA LEU A 69 18.25 -8.55 -3.33
C LEU A 69 17.09 -9.55 -3.12
N ALA A 70 17.38 -10.84 -2.95
CA ALA A 70 16.35 -11.85 -2.66
C ALA A 70 15.71 -11.61 -1.29
N ALA A 71 16.52 -11.32 -0.27
CA ALA A 71 16.02 -10.93 1.05
C ALA A 71 15.16 -9.67 0.99
N ALA A 72 15.56 -8.65 0.22
CA ALA A 72 14.80 -7.41 0.05
C ALA A 72 13.41 -7.65 -0.57
N ARG A 73 13.32 -8.51 -1.59
CA ARG A 73 12.05 -8.91 -2.22
C ARG A 73 11.14 -9.61 -1.23
N ILE A 74 11.67 -10.53 -0.42
CA ILE A 74 10.89 -11.21 0.62
C ILE A 74 10.38 -10.20 1.66
N ARG A 75 11.23 -9.27 2.12
CA ARG A 75 10.82 -8.20 3.06
C ARG A 75 9.71 -7.32 2.50
N ALA A 76 9.79 -6.92 1.23
CA ALA A 76 8.75 -6.12 0.58
C ALA A 76 7.40 -6.87 0.52
N ARG A 77 7.41 -8.17 0.21
CA ARG A 77 6.21 -9.03 0.24
C ARG A 77 5.66 -9.22 1.65
N MET A 78 6.54 -9.44 2.63
CA MET A 78 6.15 -9.57 4.03
C MET A 78 5.50 -8.29 4.55
N ALA A 79 6.04 -7.12 4.19
CA ALA A 79 5.46 -5.84 4.54
C ALA A 79 4.03 -5.68 4.00
N THR A 80 3.74 -6.11 2.77
CA THR A 80 2.37 -6.06 2.24
C THR A 80 1.45 -7.09 2.90
N ALA A 81 1.96 -8.24 3.34
CA ALA A 81 1.18 -9.19 4.14
C ALA A 81 0.84 -8.62 5.52
N LEU A 82 1.81 -8.01 6.20
CA LEU A 82 1.63 -7.33 7.49
C LEU A 82 0.56 -6.22 7.42
N MET A 83 0.43 -5.53 6.28
CA MET A 83 -0.62 -4.54 6.09
C MET A 83 -2.03 -5.11 6.08
N ALA A 84 -2.19 -6.34 5.60
CA ALA A 84 -3.49 -7.01 5.53
C ALA A 84 -3.90 -7.61 6.88
N VAL A 85 -2.95 -7.82 7.80
CA VAL A 85 -3.23 -8.37 9.14
C VAL A 85 -4.05 -7.35 9.94
N PRO A 86 -5.22 -7.74 10.48
CA PRO A 86 -5.96 -6.90 11.41
C PRO A 86 -5.11 -6.58 12.64
N SER A 87 -4.88 -5.29 12.89
CA SER A 87 -4.02 -4.82 13.98
C SER A 87 -4.79 -3.98 14.98
N GLU A 88 -4.74 -4.33 16.26
CA GLU A 88 -5.39 -3.56 17.33
C GLU A 88 -4.56 -2.35 17.79
N ASN A 89 -3.23 -2.43 17.67
CA ASN A 89 -2.28 -1.43 18.22
C ASN A 89 -1.29 -0.90 17.17
N ALA A 90 -1.55 -1.19 15.90
CA ALA A 90 -0.71 -0.88 14.74
C ALA A 90 0.71 -1.49 14.78
N ALA A 91 0.93 -2.55 15.57
CA ALA A 91 2.23 -3.22 15.62
C ALA A 91 2.64 -3.75 14.24
N GLU A 92 1.73 -4.45 13.56
CA GLU A 92 1.96 -5.05 12.25
C GLU A 92 2.22 -3.97 11.19
N ILE A 93 1.49 -2.85 11.22
CA ILE A 93 1.71 -1.75 10.26
C ILE A 93 3.04 -1.04 10.52
N LYS A 94 3.47 -0.91 11.79
CA LYS A 94 4.80 -0.36 12.13
C LYS A 94 5.92 -1.31 11.68
N GLU A 95 5.73 -2.61 11.86
CA GLU A 95 6.64 -3.64 11.36
C GLU A 95 6.71 -3.59 9.83
N ALA A 96 5.57 -3.52 9.13
CA ALA A 96 5.50 -3.37 7.68
C ALA A 96 6.31 -2.17 7.20
N LYS A 97 6.21 -1.03 7.89
CA LYS A 97 6.99 0.17 7.58
C LYS A 97 8.49 -0.09 7.73
N ALA A 98 8.91 -0.73 8.82
CA ALA A 98 10.32 -1.03 9.08
C ALA A 98 10.88 -1.96 8.00
N GLU A 99 10.15 -3.03 7.69
CA GLU A 99 10.52 -4.03 6.69
C GLU A 99 10.58 -3.47 5.28
N MET A 100 9.60 -2.65 4.88
CA MET A 100 9.60 -1.97 3.60
C MET A 100 10.75 -0.96 3.50
N THR A 101 11.11 -0.29 4.59
CA THR A 101 12.24 0.66 4.61
C THR A 101 13.57 -0.08 4.39
N VAL A 102 13.75 -1.24 5.02
CA VAL A 102 14.94 -2.10 4.81
C VAL A 102 14.97 -2.61 3.37
N ALA A 103 13.84 -3.10 2.85
CA ALA A 103 13.74 -3.57 1.47
C ALA A 103 14.11 -2.47 0.46
N LEU A 104 13.56 -1.27 0.62
CA LEU A 104 13.82 -0.14 -0.28
C LEU A 104 15.29 0.27 -0.32
N ALA A 105 16.02 0.17 0.79
CA ALA A 105 17.45 0.49 0.82
C ALA A 105 18.25 -0.41 -0.14
N THR A 106 17.96 -1.71 -0.15
CA THR A 106 18.60 -2.67 -1.06
C THR A 106 18.04 -2.58 -2.47
N LEU A 107 16.72 -2.45 -2.64
CA LEU A 107 16.09 -2.31 -3.96
C LEU A 107 16.62 -1.08 -4.71
N THR A 108 16.87 0.03 -4.01
CA THR A 108 17.44 1.23 -4.61
C THR A 108 18.88 1.01 -5.11
N ALA A 109 19.62 0.08 -4.51
CA ALA A 109 20.99 -0.22 -4.88
C ALA A 109 21.11 -1.29 -5.98
N GLU A 110 20.21 -2.28 -5.98
CA GLU A 110 20.36 -3.52 -6.75
C GLU A 110 19.12 -3.94 -7.56
N GLY A 111 17.95 -3.37 -7.25
CA GLY A 111 16.68 -3.70 -7.88
C GLY A 111 16.40 -2.93 -9.16
N SER A 112 15.32 -3.29 -9.85
CA SER A 112 14.83 -2.53 -11.00
C SER A 112 14.02 -1.31 -10.58
N ASP A 113 13.93 -0.30 -11.46
CA ASP A 113 13.12 0.90 -11.24
C ASP A 113 11.65 0.57 -10.91
N ALA A 114 11.09 -0.47 -11.56
CA ALA A 114 9.73 -0.93 -11.31
C ALA A 114 9.56 -1.52 -9.91
N GLU A 115 10.53 -2.32 -9.43
CA GLU A 115 10.51 -2.86 -8.07
C GLU A 115 10.64 -1.75 -7.02
N ILE A 116 11.48 -0.74 -7.27
CA ILE A 116 11.60 0.43 -6.40
C ILE A 116 10.26 1.18 -6.36
N ALA A 117 9.63 1.41 -7.52
CA ALA A 117 8.36 2.13 -7.60
C ALA A 117 7.19 1.38 -6.93
N GLU A 118 7.13 0.06 -7.07
CA GLU A 118 6.14 -0.77 -6.37
C GLU A 118 6.35 -0.70 -4.84
N ALA A 119 7.59 -0.82 -4.39
CA ALA A 119 7.92 -0.72 -2.97
C ALA A 119 7.63 0.68 -2.40
N GLU A 120 7.88 1.75 -3.17
CA GLU A 120 7.52 3.13 -2.81
C GLU A 120 6.00 3.33 -2.76
N MET A 121 5.25 2.79 -3.73
CA MET A 121 3.79 2.82 -3.70
C MET A 121 3.25 2.15 -2.43
N ASN A 122 3.77 0.97 -2.08
CA ASN A 122 3.37 0.25 -0.88
C ASN A 122 3.81 0.99 0.41
N LEU A 123 5.01 1.58 0.45
CA LEU A 123 5.44 2.43 1.56
C LEU A 123 4.49 3.62 1.76
N GLY A 124 4.04 4.22 0.66
CA GLY A 124 3.06 5.29 0.67
C GLY A 124 1.76 4.87 1.35
N LEU A 125 1.24 3.70 1.00
CA LEU A 125 0.03 3.15 1.60
C LEU A 125 0.22 2.82 3.09
N ILE A 126 1.37 2.26 3.48
CA ILE A 126 1.71 2.02 4.90
C ILE A 126 1.70 3.34 5.69
N CYS A 127 2.36 4.37 5.15
CA CYS A 127 2.44 5.68 5.81
C CYS A 127 1.06 6.36 5.89
N GLN A 128 0.23 6.22 4.86
CA GLN A 128 -1.13 6.75 4.86
C GLN A 128 -1.99 6.07 5.92
N THR A 129 -1.92 4.74 6.04
CA THR A 129 -2.61 3.99 7.10
C THR A 129 -2.18 4.47 8.49
N LEU A 130 -0.88 4.60 8.75
CA LEU A 130 -0.35 5.09 10.03
C LEU A 130 -0.77 6.54 10.31
N ALA A 131 -0.87 7.37 9.28
CA ALA A 131 -1.35 8.75 9.41
C ALA A 131 -2.85 8.80 9.76
N GLY A 132 -3.67 7.94 9.16
CA GLY A 132 -5.10 7.83 9.45
C GLY A 132 -5.39 7.50 10.92
N ILE A 133 -4.51 6.74 11.57
CA ILE A 133 -4.57 6.42 13.00
C ILE A 133 -3.66 7.31 13.88
N ARG A 134 -3.20 8.44 13.34
CA ARG A 134 -2.46 9.51 14.04
C ARG A 134 -1.11 9.09 14.64
N ILE A 135 -0.45 8.09 14.06
CA ILE A 135 0.89 7.65 14.48
C ILE A 135 1.99 8.49 13.83
N MET A 136 1.75 9.01 12.63
CA MET A 136 2.71 9.84 11.90
C MET A 136 1.98 10.87 11.02
N PRO A 137 2.65 11.92 10.54
CA PRO A 137 2.05 12.85 9.59
C PRO A 137 1.84 12.20 8.20
N ILE A 138 1.00 12.79 7.35
CA ILE A 138 0.64 12.25 6.02
C ILE A 138 1.71 12.51 4.93
N GLN A 139 2.60 13.47 5.15
CA GLN A 139 3.61 13.91 4.18
C GLN A 139 4.52 12.77 3.67
N PRO A 140 4.99 11.81 4.50
CA PRO A 140 5.77 10.68 4.01
C PRO A 140 5.01 9.80 3.00
N ALA A 141 3.68 9.68 3.12
CA ALA A 141 2.85 8.96 2.15
C ALA A 141 2.85 9.66 0.79
N ILE A 142 2.58 10.97 0.80
CA ILE A 142 2.59 11.84 -0.39
C ILE A 142 3.94 11.75 -1.09
N SER A 143 5.05 11.86 -0.34
CA SER A 143 6.40 11.77 -0.91
C SER A 143 6.71 10.41 -1.52
N ALA A 144 6.27 9.30 -0.91
CA ALA A 144 6.42 7.96 -1.44
C ALA A 144 5.64 7.77 -2.75
N TYR A 145 4.37 8.18 -2.80
CA TYR A 145 3.58 8.13 -4.03
C TYR A 145 4.18 8.96 -5.16
N GLN A 146 4.69 10.16 -4.84
CA GLN A 146 5.39 11.00 -5.81
C GLN A 146 6.70 10.37 -6.34
N ARG A 147 7.42 9.58 -5.52
CA ARG A 147 8.58 8.83 -6.00
C ARG A 147 8.17 7.70 -6.94
N ALA A 148 7.13 6.94 -6.60
CA ALA A 148 6.60 5.88 -7.46
C ALA A 148 6.11 6.41 -8.82
N LEU A 149 5.43 7.57 -8.84
CA LEU A 149 4.96 8.26 -10.05
C LEU A 149 6.08 8.71 -11.01
N ARG A 150 7.36 8.68 -10.60
CA ARG A 150 8.49 8.96 -11.50
C ARG A 150 8.76 7.80 -12.47
N VAL A 151 8.32 6.60 -12.12
CA VAL A 151 8.50 5.37 -12.90
C VAL A 151 7.17 4.91 -13.48
N PHE A 152 6.13 4.85 -12.64
CA PHE A 152 4.78 4.49 -13.07
C PHE A 152 4.09 5.69 -13.70
N ASP A 153 4.45 5.99 -14.95
CA ASP A 153 3.87 7.07 -15.74
C ASP A 153 2.63 6.64 -16.55
N LYS A 154 1.90 7.66 -17.04
CA LYS A 154 0.66 7.54 -17.81
C LYS A 154 0.75 6.60 -19.03
N LYS A 155 1.94 6.52 -19.65
CA LYS A 155 2.14 5.87 -20.95
C LYS A 155 2.57 4.43 -20.78
N ALA A 156 3.52 4.17 -19.89
CA ALA A 156 4.08 2.84 -19.69
C ALA A 156 3.26 2.02 -18.68
N TYR A 157 2.66 2.67 -17.68
CA TYR A 157 1.96 2.01 -16.57
C TYR A 157 0.63 2.71 -16.25
N PRO A 158 -0.32 2.79 -17.20
CA PRO A 158 -1.55 3.57 -17.04
C PRO A 158 -2.39 3.12 -15.83
N LYS A 159 -2.40 1.83 -15.52
CA LYS A 159 -3.14 1.28 -14.39
C LYS A 159 -2.52 1.70 -13.05
N GLU A 160 -1.22 1.47 -12.88
CA GLU A 160 -0.48 1.83 -11.66
C GLU A 160 -0.49 3.36 -11.46
N PHE A 161 -0.35 4.13 -12.54
CA PHE A 161 -0.48 5.58 -12.51
C PHE A 161 -1.86 6.00 -11.98
N ALA A 162 -2.96 5.43 -12.48
CA ALA A 162 -4.31 5.74 -12.00
C ALA A 162 -4.52 5.41 -10.51
N ILE A 163 -4.00 4.27 -10.06
CA ILE A 163 -4.05 3.86 -8.64
C ILE A 163 -3.25 4.83 -7.77
N LEU A 164 -2.04 5.21 -8.20
CA LEU A 164 -1.21 6.17 -7.49
C LEU A 164 -1.85 7.55 -7.41
N GLN A 165 -2.48 8.02 -8.48
CA GLN A 165 -3.20 9.29 -8.49
C GLN A 165 -4.39 9.27 -7.52
N ASN A 166 -5.15 8.18 -7.48
CA ASN A 166 -6.20 7.99 -6.48
C ASN A 166 -5.64 8.07 -5.04
N ASN A 167 -4.56 7.35 -4.77
CA ASN A 167 -3.94 7.31 -3.44
C ASN A 167 -3.37 8.67 -3.05
N LEU A 168 -2.73 9.37 -3.98
CA LEU A 168 -2.20 10.72 -3.78
C LEU A 168 -3.33 11.73 -3.49
N ALA A 169 -4.44 11.66 -4.21
CA ALA A 169 -5.61 12.51 -3.99
C ALA A 169 -6.22 12.29 -2.59
N THR A 170 -6.42 11.03 -2.19
CA THR A 170 -6.92 10.71 -0.84
C THR A 170 -5.96 11.13 0.28
N ALA A 171 -4.64 11.07 0.03
CA ALA A 171 -3.64 11.57 0.95
C ALA A 171 -3.70 13.11 1.09
N PHE A 172 -3.94 13.85 0.00
CA PHE A 172 -4.17 15.30 0.09
C PHE A 172 -5.40 15.64 0.92
N LEU A 173 -6.52 14.93 0.71
CA LEU A 173 -7.74 15.13 1.51
C LEU A 173 -7.56 14.78 3.00
N SER A 174 -6.58 13.93 3.31
CA SER A 174 -6.22 13.55 4.69
C SER A 174 -5.31 14.57 5.38
N MET A 175 -4.83 15.61 4.69
CA MET A 175 -4.06 16.68 5.31
C MET A 175 -4.92 17.47 6.32
N PRO A 176 -4.34 17.94 7.44
CA PRO A 176 -5.06 18.70 8.45
C PRO A 176 -5.85 19.87 7.84
N PHE A 177 -7.08 20.06 8.34
CA PHE A 177 -7.93 21.17 7.94
C PHE A 177 -7.42 22.46 8.61
N THR A 178 -6.86 23.36 7.82
CA THR A 178 -6.57 24.74 8.24
C THR A 178 -7.12 25.68 7.18
N ASP A 179 -7.69 26.82 7.58
CA ASP A 179 -8.40 27.73 6.67
C ASP A 179 -7.58 28.15 5.43
N GLU A 180 -6.26 28.24 5.58
CA GLU A 180 -5.34 28.60 4.49
C GLU A 180 -4.97 27.40 3.59
N ALA A 181 -4.94 26.17 4.12
CA ALA A 181 -4.53 24.98 3.38
C ALA A 181 -5.70 24.19 2.77
N SER A 182 -6.93 24.40 3.24
CA SER A 182 -8.11 23.61 2.82
C SER A 182 -8.41 23.70 1.32
N LYS A 183 -8.38 24.91 0.73
CA LYS A 183 -8.59 25.08 -0.71
C LYS A 183 -7.45 24.46 -1.54
N MET A 184 -6.22 24.56 -1.05
CA MET A 184 -5.06 24.03 -1.76
C MET A 184 -5.07 22.50 -1.80
N ARG A 185 -5.30 21.84 -0.65
CA ARG A 185 -5.37 20.37 -0.61
C ARG A 185 -6.52 19.81 -1.45
N GLU A 186 -7.66 20.52 -1.51
CA GLU A 186 -8.81 20.12 -2.32
C GLU A 186 -8.52 20.25 -3.80
N ALA A 187 -7.94 21.38 -4.22
CA ALA A 187 -7.50 21.57 -5.60
C ALA A 187 -6.47 20.50 -6.04
N LEU A 188 -5.51 20.18 -5.16
CA LEU A 188 -4.54 19.12 -5.41
C LEU A 188 -5.20 17.73 -5.52
N ALA A 189 -6.19 17.44 -4.67
CA ALA A 189 -6.92 16.18 -4.71
C ALA A 189 -7.76 16.04 -6.00
N VAL A 190 -8.50 17.08 -6.38
CA VAL A 190 -9.29 17.10 -7.63
C VAL A 190 -8.37 16.92 -8.83
N ALA A 191 -7.27 17.67 -8.90
CA ALA A 191 -6.30 17.55 -9.98
C ALA A 191 -5.73 16.13 -10.09
N ALA A 192 -5.39 15.50 -8.96
CA ALA A 192 -4.90 14.12 -8.94
C ALA A 192 -5.99 13.13 -9.41
N PHE A 193 -7.25 13.27 -8.97
CA PHE A 193 -8.33 12.41 -9.46
C PHE A 193 -8.57 12.56 -10.98
N GLU A 194 -8.61 13.79 -11.49
CA GLU A 194 -8.76 14.06 -12.92
C GLU A 194 -7.59 13.48 -13.73
N GLU A 195 -6.39 13.57 -13.19
CA GLU A 195 -5.18 13.02 -13.79
C GLU A 195 -5.25 11.48 -13.88
N GLY A 196 -5.71 10.80 -12.82
CA GLY A 196 -5.98 9.37 -12.86
C GLY A 196 -7.08 9.01 -13.88
N LEU A 197 -8.15 9.78 -13.96
CA LEU A 197 -9.25 9.58 -14.92
C LEU A 197 -8.84 9.80 -16.37
N SER A 198 -7.73 10.51 -16.62
CA SER A 198 -7.23 10.74 -17.98
C SER A 198 -6.67 9.49 -18.66
N VAL A 199 -6.34 8.44 -17.89
CA VAL A 199 -5.71 7.21 -18.39
C VAL A 199 -6.58 5.95 -18.18
N VAL A 200 -7.74 6.06 -17.54
CA VAL A 200 -8.69 4.95 -17.38
C VAL A 200 -10.02 5.26 -18.04
N THR A 201 -10.67 4.24 -18.59
CA THR A 201 -12.00 4.37 -19.18
C THR A 201 -12.98 3.41 -18.51
N LEU A 202 -14.27 3.75 -18.55
CA LEU A 202 -15.34 2.87 -18.07
C LEU A 202 -15.37 1.52 -18.80
N ILE A 203 -14.86 1.45 -20.03
CA ILE A 203 -14.88 0.25 -20.86
C ILE A 203 -13.68 -0.64 -20.55
N ASP A 204 -12.48 -0.05 -20.53
CA ASP A 204 -11.24 -0.82 -20.47
C ASP A 204 -10.79 -1.09 -19.03
N GLN A 205 -11.13 -0.19 -18.09
CA GLN A 205 -10.80 -0.29 -16.65
C GLN A 205 -11.99 0.15 -15.78
N PRO A 206 -13.12 -0.58 -15.80
CA PRO A 206 -14.35 -0.17 -15.12
C PRO A 206 -14.18 0.00 -13.60
N VAL A 207 -13.32 -0.80 -12.97
CA VAL A 207 -13.10 -0.77 -11.51
C VAL A 207 -12.35 0.50 -11.10
N GLU A 208 -11.21 0.76 -11.73
CA GLU A 208 -10.39 1.95 -11.46
C GLU A 208 -11.16 3.23 -11.81
N TYR A 209 -11.88 3.24 -12.93
CA TYR A 209 -12.74 4.36 -13.34
C TYR A 209 -13.82 4.66 -12.28
N ALA A 210 -14.55 3.64 -11.83
CA ALA A 210 -15.61 3.82 -10.83
C ALA A 210 -15.05 4.30 -9.48
N MET A 211 -13.91 3.78 -9.05
CA MET A 211 -13.23 4.21 -7.82
C MET A 211 -12.85 5.70 -7.90
N LEU A 212 -12.18 6.11 -8.97
CA LEU A 212 -11.76 7.50 -9.17
C LEU A 212 -12.94 8.46 -9.26
N GLN A 213 -13.99 8.11 -10.03
CA GLN A 213 -15.21 8.93 -10.14
C GLN A 213 -15.93 9.09 -8.79
N ASN A 214 -16.05 8.01 -8.01
CA ASN A 214 -16.67 8.07 -6.69
C ASN A 214 -15.89 9.00 -5.76
N ASN A 215 -14.56 8.83 -5.71
CA ASN A 215 -13.70 9.62 -4.84
C ASN A 215 -13.65 11.11 -5.26
N LEU A 216 -13.65 11.39 -6.57
CA LEU A 216 -13.80 12.75 -7.09
C LEU A 216 -15.15 13.36 -6.70
N GLY A 217 -16.25 12.62 -6.84
CA GLY A 217 -17.58 13.06 -6.42
C GLY A 217 -17.66 13.37 -4.94
N ASN A 218 -17.01 12.57 -4.09
CA ASN A 218 -16.90 12.84 -2.66
C ASN A 218 -16.08 14.11 -2.39
N ALA A 219 -14.95 14.29 -3.06
CA ALA A 219 -14.11 15.50 -2.93
C ALA A 219 -14.89 16.77 -3.30
N LEU A 220 -15.60 16.76 -4.43
CA LEU A 220 -16.36 17.91 -4.93
C LEU A 220 -17.53 18.33 -4.03
N GLN A 221 -18.13 17.38 -3.28
CA GLN A 221 -19.15 17.73 -2.28
C GLN A 221 -18.60 18.64 -1.19
N TYR A 222 -17.36 18.41 -0.74
CA TYR A 222 -16.71 19.26 0.25
C TYR A 222 -16.36 20.64 -0.32
N VAL A 223 -15.77 20.70 -1.52
CA VAL A 223 -15.45 21.98 -2.21
C VAL A 223 -16.72 22.83 -2.43
N SER A 224 -17.79 22.19 -2.87
CA SER A 224 -19.07 22.87 -3.15
C SER A 224 -19.73 23.37 -1.86
N SER A 225 -19.56 22.67 -0.74
CA SER A 225 -20.12 23.09 0.55
C SER A 225 -19.44 24.33 1.13
N GLU A 226 -18.14 24.52 0.88
CA GLU A 226 -17.38 25.71 1.29
C GLU A 226 -17.60 26.92 0.36
N SER A 227 -18.15 26.69 -0.83
CA SER A 227 -18.49 27.73 -1.81
C SER A 227 -19.82 28.45 -1.50
N VAL A 228 -20.56 28.01 -0.47
CA VAL A 228 -21.92 28.50 -0.14
C VAL A 228 -22.00 29.69 0.86
N PRO A 229 -21.01 30.01 1.73
CA PRO A 229 -21.19 31.16 2.63
C PRO A 229 -21.05 32.55 1.96
N GLU A 230 -20.48 32.67 0.76
CA GLU A 230 -20.29 33.99 0.13
C GLU A 230 -21.47 34.43 -0.77
N LEU A 231 -22.30 33.52 -1.24
CA LEU A 231 -23.46 33.87 -2.09
C LEU A 231 -24.72 34.26 -1.28
N MET A 232 -24.83 33.86 -0.01
CA MET A 232 -25.96 34.21 0.85
C MET A 232 -25.79 35.55 1.59
N THR A 233 -24.59 36.13 1.60
CA THR A 233 -24.29 37.37 2.33
C THR A 233 -24.46 38.62 1.46
N LEU A 234 -24.34 38.50 0.13
CA LEU A 234 -24.64 39.60 -0.82
C LEU A 234 -26.15 39.80 -1.07
N ALA A 235 -27.00 38.82 -0.75
CA ALA A 235 -28.45 38.92 -0.90
C ALA A 235 -29.18 39.56 0.31
N ARG A 236 -28.47 39.94 1.38
CA ARG A 236 -29.06 40.56 2.59
C ARG A 236 -28.64 42.01 2.84
N CYS A 237 -27.82 42.60 1.96
CA CYS A 237 -27.44 44.02 2.04
C CYS A 237 -28.00 44.88 0.89
N GLY A 238 -28.96 44.36 0.13
CA GLY A 238 -29.70 45.11 -0.90
C GLY A 238 -31.20 44.98 -0.70
N GLY A 239 -31.76 45.73 0.26
CA GLY A 239 -33.18 45.85 0.54
C GLY A 239 -33.45 47.07 1.40
#